data_AF-A0A4Y7PE34-F1
#
_entry.id   AF-A0A4Y7PE34-F1
#
_cell.length_a   1.000
_cell.length_b   1.000
_cell.length_c   1.000
_cell.angle_alpha   90.00
_cell.angle_beta   90.00
_cell.angle_gamma   90.00
#
_symmetry.space_group_name_H-M   'P 1'
#
loop_
_entity.id
_entity.type
_entity.pdbx_description
1 polymer ?
#
loop_
_entity_poly.entity_id
_entity_poly.type
_entity_poly.pdbx_seq_one_letter_code
_entity_poly.pdbx_strand_id
1 'polypeptide(L)'
;MEGLDDLLSLLKRVKTKGWDDAFPDNLYDNDSKEAIRRNPTSSGHLSTFLNAIEEARVCMSALNEAQRRVGKRLRCLRRLSKPFVLEDGIKRIPDDVLAIVFEMGHHFGGGRHPFAVGVSHVSRRFRSQPRYCGQQFTNPMEKVRFENFFPGQVDLISTSKRTVVTIPSLF
;
A
#
# COMPACT_ATOMS: atom_id res chain seq x y z
N MET A 1 -5.24 23.58 -2.04
CA MET A 1 -5.79 22.27 -2.46
C MET A 1 -7.21 22.57 -2.86
N GLU A 2 -7.40 23.05 -4.09
CA GLU A 2 -8.74 23.33 -4.61
C GLU A 2 -9.55 22.03 -4.64
N GLY A 3 -10.81 22.07 -4.21
CA GLY A 3 -11.68 20.90 -4.10
C GLY A 3 -11.62 20.13 -2.77
N LEU A 4 -10.69 20.45 -1.86
CA LEU A 4 -10.65 19.80 -0.54
C LEU A 4 -11.82 20.24 0.33
N ASP A 5 -12.16 21.53 0.30
CA ASP A 5 -13.27 22.08 1.09
C ASP A 5 -14.61 21.55 0.57
N ASP A 6 -14.76 21.40 -0.74
CA ASP A 6 -15.93 20.78 -1.37
C ASP A 6 -16.08 19.32 -0.94
N LEU A 7 -14.99 18.54 -1.00
CA LEU A 7 -14.97 17.17 -0.51
C LEU A 7 -15.29 17.09 1.00
N LEU A 8 -14.76 18.02 1.80
CA LEU A 8 -15.04 18.07 3.24
C LEU A 8 -16.50 18.41 3.53
N SER A 9 -17.08 19.34 2.75
CA SER A 9 -18.49 19.71 2.83
C SER A 9 -19.39 18.52 2.49
N LEU A 10 -19.04 17.76 1.44
CA LEU A 10 -19.74 16.56 1.02
C LEU A 10 -19.67 15.48 2.10
N LEU A 11 -18.48 15.20 2.64
CA LEU A 11 -18.30 14.25 3.74
C LEU A 11 -19.07 14.68 5.00
N LYS A 12 -19.15 15.98 5.29
CA LYS A 12 -19.94 16.51 6.40
C LYS A 12 -21.45 16.31 6.15
N ARG A 13 -21.92 16.50 4.92
CA ARG A 13 -23.32 16.23 4.52
C ARG A 13 -23.65 14.75 4.67
N VAL A 14 -22.84 13.87 4.10
CA VAL A 14 -22.97 12.40 4.22
C VAL A 14 -22.97 11.98 5.69
N LYS A 15 -22.09 12.55 6.52
CA LYS A 15 -22.02 12.23 7.95
C LYS A 15 -23.27 12.66 8.72
N THR A 16 -23.87 13.80 8.37
CA THR A 16 -25.00 14.37 9.12
C THR A 16 -26.35 13.82 8.67
N LYS A 17 -26.49 13.47 7.39
CA LYS A 17 -27.78 13.11 6.79
C LYS A 17 -27.81 11.72 6.14
N GLY A 18 -26.68 11.03 6.08
CA GLY A 18 -26.57 9.73 5.42
C GLY A 18 -26.25 9.84 3.93
N TRP A 19 -26.00 8.69 3.30
CA TRP A 19 -25.70 8.61 1.87
C TRP A 19 -26.92 8.92 1.00
N ASP A 20 -28.10 8.46 1.41
CA ASP A 20 -29.35 8.63 0.65
C ASP A 20 -29.77 10.11 0.51
N ASP A 21 -29.52 10.93 1.52
CA ASP A 21 -29.77 12.39 1.44
C ASP A 21 -28.68 13.12 0.66
N ALA A 22 -27.42 12.68 0.81
CA ALA A 22 -26.31 13.29 0.10
C ALA A 22 -26.32 12.98 -1.40
N PHE A 23 -26.87 11.83 -1.79
CA PHE A 23 -27.02 11.36 -3.15
C PHE A 23 -28.44 10.82 -3.34
N PRO A 24 -29.44 11.68 -3.54
CA PRO A 24 -30.79 11.22 -3.76
C PRO A 24 -30.87 10.52 -5.12
N ASP A 25 -30.91 9.19 -5.12
CA ASP A 25 -31.09 8.36 -6.32
C ASP A 25 -32.43 8.67 -7.03
N ASN A 26 -33.40 9.20 -6.27
CA ASN A 26 -34.76 9.49 -6.71
C ASN A 26 -34.99 10.96 -7.08
N LEU A 27 -34.06 11.57 -7.81
CA LEU A 27 -34.22 12.93 -8.35
C LEU A 27 -35.49 13.11 -9.22
N TYR A 28 -36.09 12.00 -9.68
CA TYR A 28 -37.30 11.99 -10.51
C TYR A 28 -38.59 11.54 -9.79
N ASP A 29 -38.51 10.99 -8.57
CA ASP A 29 -39.68 10.27 -8.01
C ASP A 29 -40.65 11.18 -7.25
N ASN A 30 -40.15 12.31 -6.73
CA ASN A 30 -40.94 13.19 -5.85
C ASN A 30 -41.80 14.23 -6.57
N ASP A 31 -41.55 14.53 -7.86
CA ASP A 31 -42.31 15.57 -8.59
C ASP A 31 -43.55 15.03 -9.33
N SER A 32 -43.81 13.72 -9.26
CA SER A 32 -44.81 13.07 -10.12
C SER A 32 -46.28 13.34 -9.76
N LYS A 33 -46.59 14.01 -8.64
CA LYS A 33 -48.00 14.22 -8.23
C LYS A 33 -48.52 15.68 -8.24
N GLU A 34 -47.67 16.69 -8.14
CA GLU A 34 -48.13 18.11 -8.17
C GLU A 34 -47.66 18.92 -9.39
N ALA A 35 -46.66 18.47 -10.14
CA ALA A 35 -46.09 19.24 -11.26
C ALA A 35 -46.92 19.25 -12.56
N ILE A 36 -47.99 18.44 -12.66
CA ILE A 36 -48.79 18.29 -13.90
C ILE A 36 -49.46 19.60 -14.37
N ARG A 37 -49.53 20.64 -13.52
CA ARG A 37 -50.25 21.89 -13.86
C ARG A 37 -49.41 23.07 -14.34
N ARG A 38 -48.09 23.01 -14.30
CA ARG A 38 -47.25 24.13 -14.77
C ARG A 38 -46.22 23.60 -15.75
N ASN A 39 -46.32 24.01 -17.01
CA ASN A 39 -45.35 23.71 -18.05
C ASN A 39 -43.94 24.04 -17.53
N PRO A 40 -43.09 23.03 -17.30
CA PRO A 40 -41.75 23.28 -16.80
C PRO A 40 -40.97 23.98 -17.89
N THR A 41 -40.43 25.17 -17.57
CA THR A 41 -39.46 25.85 -18.40
C THR A 41 -38.19 24.98 -18.45
N SER A 42 -38.14 24.08 -19.42
CA SER A 42 -37.16 22.99 -19.62
C SER A 42 -35.69 23.40 -19.47
N SER A 43 -35.38 24.70 -19.63
CA SER A 43 -34.02 25.26 -19.53
C SER A 43 -33.36 25.17 -18.13
N GLY A 44 -34.12 25.15 -17.03
CA GLY A 44 -33.53 25.23 -15.67
C GLY A 44 -33.00 23.91 -15.10
N HIS A 45 -33.54 22.78 -15.54
CA HIS A 45 -33.14 21.46 -15.01
C HIS A 45 -31.77 21.02 -15.54
N LEU A 46 -31.47 21.34 -16.79
CA LEU A 46 -30.21 20.94 -17.42
C LEU A 46 -28.99 21.59 -16.76
N SER A 47 -29.07 22.88 -16.43
CA SER A 47 -27.96 23.59 -15.76
C SER A 47 -27.69 23.05 -14.36
N THR A 48 -28.74 22.73 -13.60
CA THR A 48 -28.61 22.13 -12.26
C THR A 48 -27.91 20.77 -12.32
N PHE A 49 -28.28 19.93 -13.31
CA PHE A 49 -27.66 18.63 -13.51
C PHE A 49 -26.18 18.74 -13.94
N LEU A 50 -25.86 19.65 -14.86
CA LEU A 50 -24.47 19.91 -15.28
C LEU A 50 -23.60 20.40 -14.12
N ASN A 51 -24.13 21.26 -13.24
CA ASN A 51 -23.44 21.71 -12.05
C ASN A 51 -23.16 20.56 -11.07
N ALA A 52 -24.14 19.67 -10.87
CA ALA A 52 -23.96 18.50 -9.99
C ALA A 52 -22.90 17.52 -10.53
N ILE A 53 -22.85 17.32 -11.86
CA ILE A 53 -21.79 16.53 -12.50
C ILE A 53 -20.42 17.16 -12.25
N GLU A 54 -20.30 18.48 -12.44
CA GLU A 54 -19.01 19.15 -12.26
C GLU A 54 -18.55 19.13 -10.80
N GLU A 55 -19.46 19.32 -9.84
CA GLU A 55 -19.19 19.16 -8.40
C GLU A 55 -18.68 17.76 -8.07
N ALA A 56 -19.32 16.72 -8.62
CA ALA A 56 -18.90 15.33 -8.45
C ALA A 56 -17.50 15.07 -9.06
N ARG A 57 -17.18 15.68 -10.20
CA ARG A 57 -15.85 15.56 -10.83
C ARG A 57 -14.75 16.21 -10.00
N VAL A 58 -15.00 17.39 -9.45
CA VAL A 58 -14.06 18.07 -8.54
C VAL A 58 -13.82 17.22 -7.28
N CYS A 59 -14.89 16.69 -6.68
CA CYS A 59 -14.78 15.80 -5.51
C CYS A 59 -13.97 14.53 -5.82
N MET A 60 -14.21 13.89 -6.96
CA MET A 60 -13.46 12.71 -7.40
C MET A 60 -11.97 13.01 -7.62
N SER A 61 -11.65 14.17 -8.19
CA SER A 61 -10.27 14.63 -8.36
C SER A 61 -9.56 14.82 -7.01
N ALA A 62 -10.20 15.49 -6.05
CA ALA A 62 -9.68 15.69 -4.70
C ALA A 62 -9.45 14.36 -3.96
N LEU A 63 -10.38 13.40 -4.08
CA LEU A 63 -10.27 12.07 -3.49
C LEU A 63 -9.07 11.29 -4.06
N ASN A 64 -8.89 11.30 -5.38
CA ASN A 64 -7.76 10.65 -6.04
C ASN A 64 -6.41 11.24 -5.59
N GLU A 65 -6.33 12.55 -5.43
CA GLU A 65 -5.12 13.21 -4.90
C GLU A 65 -4.84 12.83 -3.44
N ALA A 66 -5.88 12.75 -2.60
CA ALA A 66 -5.75 12.28 -1.22
C ALA A 66 -5.26 10.82 -1.17
N GLN A 67 -5.85 9.94 -1.97
CA GLN A 67 -5.43 8.53 -2.09
C GLN A 67 -3.97 8.43 -2.54
N ARG A 68 -3.55 9.23 -3.53
CA ARG A 68 -2.16 9.28 -4.00
C ARG A 68 -1.20 9.66 -2.87
N ARG A 69 -1.53 10.66 -2.06
CA ARG A 69 -0.70 11.13 -0.94
C ARG A 69 -0.61 10.10 0.18
N VAL A 70 -1.74 9.51 0.58
CA VAL A 70 -1.79 8.44 1.59
C VAL A 70 -0.99 7.23 1.11
N GLY A 71 -1.17 6.82 -0.14
CA GLY A 71 -0.39 5.75 -0.76
C GLY A 71 1.11 6.01 -0.75
N LYS A 72 1.54 7.25 -1.08
CA LYS A 72 2.96 7.66 -0.98
C LYS A 72 3.47 7.55 0.45
N ARG A 73 2.74 8.07 1.44
CA ARG A 73 3.12 8.01 2.87
C ARG A 73 3.22 6.57 3.35
N LEU A 74 2.27 5.71 3.00
CA LEU A 74 2.27 4.29 3.37
C LEU A 74 3.49 3.56 2.78
N ARG A 75 3.85 3.83 1.52
CA ARG A 75 5.07 3.28 0.91
C ARG A 75 6.33 3.73 1.65
N CYS A 76 6.41 5.01 2.04
CA CYS A 76 7.52 5.51 2.84
C CYS A 76 7.58 4.83 4.22
N LEU A 77 6.46 4.73 4.92
CA LEU A 77 6.39 4.05 6.23
C LEU A 77 6.79 2.58 6.13
N ARG A 78 6.33 1.87 5.09
CA ARG A 78 6.76 0.48 4.85
C ARG A 78 8.27 0.38 4.64
N ARG A 79 8.87 1.26 3.85
CA ARG A 79 10.33 1.31 3.65
C ARG A 79 11.08 1.57 4.95
N LEU A 80 10.58 2.48 5.79
CA LEU A 80 11.17 2.80 7.08
C LEU A 80 10.96 1.67 8.10
N SER A 81 9.86 0.93 8.04
CA SER A 81 9.56 -0.17 8.97
C SER A 81 10.41 -1.43 8.73
N LYS A 82 10.87 -1.66 7.50
CA LYS A 82 11.70 -2.82 7.14
C LYS A 82 12.92 -3.03 8.06
N PRO A 83 13.79 -2.04 8.29
CA PRO A 83 14.94 -2.22 9.18
C PRO A 83 14.53 -2.54 10.61
N PHE A 84 13.44 -1.96 11.13
CA PHE A 84 12.98 -2.24 12.49
C PHE A 84 12.48 -3.67 12.66
N VAL A 85 11.70 -4.17 11.69
CA VAL A 85 11.23 -5.57 11.70
C VAL A 85 12.41 -6.53 11.58
N LEU A 86 13.41 -6.20 10.76
CA LEU A 86 14.62 -7.01 10.63
C LEU A 86 15.44 -6.99 11.93
N GLU A 87 15.61 -5.83 12.56
CA GLU A 87 16.34 -5.69 13.81
C GLU A 87 15.66 -6.45 14.95
N ASP A 88 14.34 -6.32 15.09
CA ASP A 88 13.56 -7.07 16.09
C ASP A 88 13.65 -8.58 15.82
N GLY A 89 13.52 -9.00 14.55
CA GLY A 89 13.72 -10.38 14.15
C GLY A 89 15.08 -10.93 14.57
N ILE A 90 16.17 -10.22 14.24
CA ILE A 90 17.54 -10.61 14.62
C ILE A 90 17.72 -10.65 16.14
N LYS A 91 17.09 -9.74 16.89
CA LYS A 91 17.14 -9.73 18.36
C LYS A 91 16.42 -10.92 18.97
N ARG A 92 15.33 -11.39 18.38
CA ARG A 92 14.53 -12.53 18.87
C ARG A 92 15.13 -13.89 18.54
N ILE A 93 16.00 -13.98 17.53
CA ILE A 93 16.64 -15.26 17.16
C ILE A 93 17.70 -15.63 18.23
N PRO A 94 17.69 -16.88 18.73
CA PRO A 94 18.75 -17.43 19.59
C PRO A 94 20.14 -17.44 18.91
N ASP A 95 21.20 -17.33 19.72
CA ASP A 95 22.58 -17.23 19.19
C ASP A 95 23.04 -18.50 18.46
N ASP A 96 22.60 -19.68 18.91
CA ASP A 96 22.86 -20.98 18.29
C ASP A 96 22.24 -21.10 16.89
N VAL A 97 21.00 -20.61 16.72
CA VAL A 97 20.36 -20.58 15.41
C VAL A 97 21.07 -19.59 14.47
N LEU A 98 21.48 -18.43 14.98
CA LEU A 98 22.25 -17.46 14.20
C LEU A 98 23.60 -18.04 13.74
N ALA A 99 24.27 -18.80 14.61
CA ALA A 99 25.52 -19.48 14.28
C ALA A 99 25.36 -20.43 13.08
N ILE A 100 24.32 -21.27 13.10
CA ILE A 100 24.02 -22.22 12.01
C ILE A 100 23.72 -21.47 10.71
N VAL A 101 22.97 -20.37 10.76
CA VAL A 101 22.69 -19.54 9.57
C VAL A 101 23.97 -18.94 8.98
N PHE A 102 24.91 -18.48 9.82
CA PHE A 102 26.19 -17.97 9.33
C PHE A 102 27.11 -19.04 8.77
N GLU A 103 27.16 -20.20 9.42
CA GLU A 103 27.91 -21.35 8.94
C GLU A 103 27.41 -21.76 7.55
N MET A 104 26.09 -21.90 7.38
CA MET A 104 25.48 -22.16 6.07
C MET A 104 25.84 -21.05 5.06
N GLY A 105 25.65 -19.78 5.41
CA GLY A 105 25.96 -18.65 4.54
C GLY A 105 27.43 -18.58 4.13
N HIS A 106 28.34 -18.98 5.02
CA HIS A 106 29.76 -19.09 4.74
C HIS A 106 30.05 -20.18 3.69
N HIS A 107 29.44 -21.36 3.83
CA HIS A 107 29.60 -22.46 2.87
C HIS A 107 29.06 -22.13 1.47
N PHE A 108 27.97 -21.36 1.37
CA PHE A 108 27.44 -20.91 0.09
C PHE A 108 28.27 -19.79 -0.57
N GLY A 109 29.08 -19.05 0.20
CA GLY A 109 29.83 -17.87 -0.25
C GLY A 109 31.10 -18.14 -1.08
N GLY A 110 31.39 -19.37 -1.46
CA GLY A 110 32.51 -19.70 -2.36
C GLY A 110 33.90 -19.36 -1.82
N GLY A 111 34.09 -19.37 -0.50
CA GLY A 111 35.42 -19.34 0.14
C GLY A 111 36.20 -18.03 0.06
N ARG A 112 35.66 -16.99 -0.57
CA ARG A 112 36.22 -15.63 -0.48
C ARG A 112 35.47 -14.86 0.60
N HIS A 113 36.12 -13.88 1.20
CA HIS A 113 35.82 -13.37 2.53
C HIS A 113 34.67 -12.32 2.68
N PRO A 114 33.85 -11.92 1.67
CA PRO A 114 32.99 -10.74 1.82
C PRO A 114 31.73 -11.00 2.66
N PHE A 115 31.33 -12.26 2.87
CA PHE A 115 30.12 -12.57 3.64
C PHE A 115 30.26 -12.23 5.14
N ALA A 116 31.31 -12.74 5.80
CA ALA A 116 31.54 -12.50 7.22
C ALA A 116 31.74 -11.01 7.54
N VAL A 117 32.42 -10.27 6.64
CA VAL A 117 32.59 -8.82 6.76
C VAL A 117 31.23 -8.14 6.66
N GLY A 118 30.44 -8.45 5.63
CA GLY A 118 29.10 -7.87 5.44
C GLY A 118 28.18 -8.06 6.65
N VAL A 119 28.14 -9.28 7.21
CA VAL A 119 27.34 -9.60 8.40
C VAL A 119 27.81 -8.85 9.65
N SER A 120 29.13 -8.73 9.86
CA SER A 120 29.71 -8.06 11.02
C SER A 120 29.34 -6.57 11.12
N HIS A 121 28.88 -5.96 10.02
CA HIS A 121 28.39 -4.59 9.98
C HIS A 121 26.91 -4.44 10.34
N VAL A 122 26.13 -5.53 10.38
CA VAL A 122 24.67 -5.48 10.56
C VAL A 122 24.26 -5.42 12.04
N SER A 123 25.03 -6.00 12.95
CA SER A 123 24.72 -5.93 14.39
C SER A 123 25.97 -6.01 15.26
N ARG A 124 25.97 -5.24 16.36
CA ARG A 124 27.00 -5.35 17.40
C ARG A 124 27.02 -6.73 18.05
N ARG A 125 25.87 -7.43 18.11
CA ARG A 125 25.77 -8.80 18.65
C ARG A 125 26.67 -9.78 17.90
N PHE A 126 26.80 -9.60 16.58
CA PHE A 126 27.72 -10.39 15.74
C PHE A 126 29.19 -10.05 15.97
N ARG A 127 29.51 -8.85 16.48
CA ARG A 127 30.89 -8.47 16.83
C ARG A 127 31.30 -8.94 18.22
N SER A 128 30.36 -9.02 19.15
CA SER A 128 30.62 -9.41 20.54
C SER A 128 30.77 -10.91 20.76
N GLN A 129 30.60 -11.74 19.72
CA GLN A 129 30.83 -13.18 19.80
C GLN A 129 32.15 -13.56 19.12
N PRO A 130 33.28 -13.55 19.86
CA PRO A 130 34.61 -13.85 19.32
C PRO A 130 34.80 -15.30 18.85
N ARG A 131 33.84 -16.21 19.14
CA ARG A 131 33.99 -17.65 18.86
C ARG A 131 33.83 -18.04 17.39
N TYR A 132 33.29 -17.18 16.54
CA TYR A 132 32.98 -17.55 15.14
C TYR A 132 34.07 -17.19 14.12
N CYS A 133 35.09 -16.42 14.51
CA CYS A 133 36.11 -15.94 13.55
C CYS A 133 37.41 -16.78 13.55
N GLY A 134 37.55 -17.79 14.43
CA GLY A 134 38.85 -18.44 14.64
C GLY A 134 38.86 -19.95 14.91
N GLN A 135 37.71 -20.62 15.03
CA GLN A 135 37.69 -22.09 15.15
C GLN A 135 37.25 -22.70 13.82
N GLN A 136 38.16 -23.43 13.20
CA GLN A 136 37.86 -24.38 12.14
C GLN A 136 36.88 -25.41 12.72
N PHE A 137 35.58 -25.26 12.43
CA PHE A 137 34.60 -26.30 12.66
C PHE A 137 34.88 -27.42 11.66
N THR A 138 35.66 -28.42 12.08
CA THR A 138 35.96 -29.62 11.27
C THR A 138 34.89 -30.70 11.42
N ASN A 139 33.71 -30.38 11.96
CA ASN A 139 32.64 -31.36 12.11
C ASN A 139 31.75 -31.39 10.86
N PRO A 140 31.63 -32.54 10.17
CA PRO A 140 30.70 -32.69 9.05
C PRO A 140 29.28 -32.79 9.61
N MET A 141 28.62 -31.64 9.78
CA MET A 141 27.19 -31.58 10.10
C MET A 141 26.36 -32.05 8.91
N GLU A 142 25.51 -33.02 9.20
CA GLU A 142 24.55 -33.67 8.34
C GLU A 142 23.62 -32.65 7.65
N LYS A 143 23.32 -32.90 6.38
CA LYS A 143 22.72 -31.95 5.44
C LYS A 143 21.24 -31.69 5.78
N VAL A 144 20.96 -30.77 6.69
CA VAL A 144 19.58 -30.36 6.99
C VAL A 144 19.04 -29.49 5.84
N ARG A 145 18.08 -30.02 5.09
CA ARG A 145 17.37 -29.32 4.01
C ARG A 145 16.40 -28.30 4.60
N PHE A 146 16.78 -27.02 4.60
CA PHE A 146 15.89 -25.90 4.91
C PHE A 146 15.25 -25.34 3.62
N GLU A 147 14.28 -26.05 3.05
CA GLU A 147 13.48 -25.53 1.91
C GLU A 147 12.24 -24.73 2.35
N ASN A 148 11.95 -24.58 3.65
CA ASN A 148 10.61 -24.18 4.11
C ASN A 148 10.52 -22.95 5.03
N PHE A 149 11.55 -22.08 5.15
CA PHE A 149 11.50 -21.00 6.17
C PHE A 149 10.90 -19.65 5.71
N PHE A 150 10.48 -19.51 4.45
CA PHE A 150 9.67 -18.36 4.03
C PHE A 150 8.46 -18.74 3.16
N PRO A 151 7.48 -19.50 3.67
CA PRO A 151 6.18 -19.62 3.03
C PRO A 151 5.35 -18.40 3.47
N GLY A 152 5.52 -17.26 2.81
CA GLY A 152 4.83 -16.04 3.27
C GLY A 152 5.04 -14.82 2.40
N GLN A 153 4.34 -14.80 1.25
CA GLN A 153 3.89 -13.60 0.54
C GLN A 153 4.95 -12.51 0.29
N VAL A 154 5.61 -12.64 -0.86
CA VAL A 154 5.97 -11.47 -1.67
C VAL A 154 5.25 -11.58 -3.01
N ASP A 155 3.92 -11.71 -2.98
CA ASP A 155 3.09 -11.33 -4.12
C ASP A 155 3.06 -9.80 -4.20
N LEU A 156 4.21 -9.22 -4.57
CA LEU A 156 4.25 -7.94 -5.24
C LEU A 156 3.75 -8.17 -6.67
N ILE A 157 2.46 -8.47 -6.79
CA ILE A 157 1.74 -8.38 -8.05
C ILE A 157 1.74 -6.88 -8.40
N SER A 158 2.74 -6.51 -9.20
CA SER A 158 2.75 -5.31 -10.00
C SER A 158 1.68 -5.45 -11.10
N THR A 159 0.40 -5.40 -10.74
CA THR A 159 -0.67 -5.14 -11.72
C THR A 159 -0.66 -3.66 -12.04
N SER A 160 0.35 -3.22 -12.80
CA SER A 160 0.22 -2.08 -13.69
C SER A 160 -0.60 -2.52 -14.89
N LYS A 161 -1.92 -2.72 -14.69
CA LYS A 161 -2.85 -2.78 -15.82
C LYS A 161 -2.91 -1.38 -16.42
N ARG A 162 -2.15 -1.18 -17.50
CA ARG A 162 -2.33 -0.07 -18.44
C ARG A 162 -3.69 -0.29 -19.10
N THR A 163 -4.73 0.36 -18.59
CA THR A 163 -5.99 0.49 -19.32
C THR A 163 -5.73 1.43 -20.48
N VAL A 164 -5.52 0.88 -21.68
CA VAL A 164 -5.54 1.64 -22.92
C VAL A 164 -7.01 1.98 -23.15
N VAL A 165 -7.39 3.22 -22.86
CA VAL A 165 -8.68 3.77 -23.25
C VAL A 165 -8.60 4.06 -24.75
N THR A 166 -9.11 3.14 -25.56
CA THR A 166 -9.37 3.40 -26.98
C THR A 166 -10.56 4.35 -27.05
N ILE A 167 -10.28 5.62 -27.37
CA ILE A 167 -11.32 6.60 -27.69
C ILE A 167 -11.82 6.28 -29.11
N PRO A 168 -13.10 5.94 -29.32
CA PRO A 168 -13.64 5.85 -30.67
C PRO A 168 -13.68 7.26 -31.28
N SER A 169 -12.96 7.42 -32.40
CA SER A 169 -13.09 8.56 -33.30
C SER A 169 -14.51 8.58 -33.87
N LEU A 170 -15.30 9.58 -33.48
CA LEU A 170 -16.53 9.92 -34.17
C LEU A 170 -16.21 10.93 -35.28
N PHE A 171 -16.70 10.57 -36.47
CA PHE A 171 -16.85 11.41 -37.66
C PHE A 171 -17.53 12.75 -37.33
#